data_AF-A0A530L6H7-F1
#
_entry.id   AF-A0A530L6H7-F1
#
_cell.length_a   1.000
_cell.length_b   1.000
_cell.length_c   1.000
_cell.angle_alpha   90.00
_cell.angle_beta   90.00
_cell.angle_gamma   90.00
#
_symmetry.space_group_name_H-M   'P 1'
#
loop_
_entity.id
_entity.type
_entity.pdbx_description
1 polymer ?
#
loop_
_entity_poly.entity_id
_entity_poly.type
_entity_poly.pdbx_seq_one_letter_code
_entity_poly.pdbx_strand_id
1 'polypeptide(L)'
;PRVAVRPTPDGALVLDSAWSEEEVVVNSDGTYTVHDKTVKGLLDEASAVLDGNLRLQLATYAVGPKPIPGDGEPVLGSVETVAGLHVAFSHSG
;
A
#
# COMPACT_ATOMS: atom_id res chain seq x y z
N PRO A 1 10.20 8.42 9.28
CA PRO A 1 10.95 7.55 8.34
C PRO A 1 10.25 7.63 6.97
N ARG A 2 10.98 7.48 5.86
CA ARG A 2 10.39 7.57 4.50
C ARG A 2 9.79 6.25 4.01
N VAL A 3 9.78 5.22 4.86
CA VAL A 3 9.24 3.89 4.58
C VAL A 3 8.69 3.29 5.87
N ALA A 4 7.59 2.56 5.79
CA ALA A 4 7.18 1.65 6.85
C ALA A 4 7.71 0.24 6.53
N VAL A 5 8.22 -0.44 7.56
CA VAL A 5 8.83 -1.77 7.45
C VAL A 5 8.07 -2.69 8.39
N ARG A 6 7.45 -3.74 7.84
CA ARG A 6 6.66 -4.70 8.61
C ARG A 6 7.19 -6.12 8.36
N PRO A 7 7.61 -6.88 9.39
CA PRO A 7 8.06 -8.25 9.20
C PRO A 7 6.87 -9.16 8.89
N THR A 8 7.10 -10.14 8.02
CA THR A 8 6.15 -11.23 7.77
C THR A 8 6.50 -12.46 8.64
N PRO A 9 5.55 -13.38 8.87
CA PRO A 9 5.82 -14.60 9.63
C PRO A 9 6.91 -15.51 9.05
N ASP A 10 7.14 -15.45 7.73
CA ASP A 10 8.18 -16.20 7.00
C ASP A 10 9.53 -15.45 6.93
N GLY A 11 9.65 -14.29 7.59
CA GLY A 11 10.90 -13.54 7.71
C GLY A 11 11.22 -12.59 6.57
N ALA A 12 10.28 -12.36 5.65
CA ALA A 12 10.36 -11.28 4.68
C ALA A 12 9.98 -9.93 5.31
N LEU A 13 10.17 -8.85 4.54
CA LEU A 13 9.78 -7.50 4.92
C LEU A 13 8.76 -6.95 3.91
N VAL A 14 7.64 -6.45 4.41
CA VAL A 14 6.70 -5.64 3.62
C VAL A 14 7.06 -4.17 3.77
N LEU A 15 7.18 -3.50 2.64
CA LEU A 15 7.59 -2.11 2.53
C LEU A 15 6.48 -1.32 1.84
N ASP A 16 6.04 -0.22 2.46
CA ASP A 16 5.17 0.77 1.82
C ASP A 16 5.50 2.19 2.28
N SER A 17 5.02 3.16 1.50
CA SER A 17 5.10 4.58 1.83
C SER A 17 4.15 5.39 0.96
N ALA A 18 3.61 6.48 1.50
CA ALA A 18 2.71 7.37 0.77
C ALA A 18 3.32 7.88 -0.55
N TRP A 19 4.62 8.23 -0.56
CA TRP A 19 5.28 8.69 -1.80
C TRP A 19 5.35 7.61 -2.88
N SER A 20 5.40 6.33 -2.50
CA SER A 20 5.45 5.24 -3.48
C SER A 20 4.08 4.98 -4.11
N GLU A 21 3.00 5.29 -3.38
CA GLU A 21 1.62 5.20 -3.86
C GLU A 21 1.34 6.27 -4.93
N GLU A 22 1.84 7.49 -4.71
CA GLU A 22 1.72 8.62 -5.63
C GLU A 22 2.44 8.38 -6.98
N GLU A 23 3.45 7.49 -7.00
CA GLU A 23 4.19 7.14 -8.22
C GLU A 23 3.53 6.01 -9.04
N VAL A 24 2.48 5.36 -8.53
CA VAL A 24 1.75 4.32 -9.27
C VAL A 24 0.93 4.97 -10.39
N VAL A 25 1.12 4.51 -11.63
CA VAL A 25 0.30 4.96 -12.75
C VAL A 25 -0.87 4.02 -12.93
N VAL A 26 -2.09 4.57 -12.92
CA VAL A 26 -3.31 3.85 -13.30
C VAL A 26 -3.50 4.01 -14.81
N ASN A 27 -3.45 2.90 -15.55
CA ASN A 27 -3.59 2.90 -16.99
C ASN A 27 -5.08 2.95 -17.38
N SER A 28 -5.37 3.35 -18.64
CA SER A 28 -6.75 3.48 -19.13
C SER A 28 -7.52 2.15 -19.23
N ASP A 29 -6.80 1.02 -19.24
CA ASP A 29 -7.36 -0.33 -19.24
C ASP A 29 -7.58 -0.88 -17.82
N GLY A 30 -7.32 -0.08 -16.78
CA GLY A 30 -7.46 -0.46 -15.38
C GLY A 30 -6.27 -1.24 -14.81
N THR A 31 -5.21 -1.45 -15.59
CA THR A 31 -3.95 -2.01 -15.07
C THR A 31 -3.13 -0.95 -14.34
N TYR A 32 -2.12 -1.38 -13.60
CA TYR A 32 -1.22 -0.51 -12.85
C TYR A 32 0.21 -0.64 -13.37
N THR A 33 0.90 0.49 -13.52
CA THR A 33 2.34 0.51 -13.76
C THR A 33 3.04 0.94 -12.48
N VAL A 34 3.93 0.09 -11.97
CA VAL A 34 4.87 0.41 -10.89
C VAL A 34 6.25 0.51 -11.50
N HIS A 35 6.92 1.65 -11.32
CA HIS A 35 8.25 1.83 -11.90
C HIS A 35 9.33 1.12 -11.07
N ASP A 36 10.34 0.56 -11.73
CA ASP A 36 11.50 -0.03 -11.06
C ASP A 36 12.18 0.94 -10.08
N LYS A 37 12.20 2.24 -10.41
CA LYS A 37 12.72 3.28 -9.51
C LYS A 37 11.96 3.37 -8.19
N THR A 38 10.65 3.14 -8.21
CA THR A 38 9.77 3.21 -7.03
C THR A 38 10.08 2.02 -6.11
N VAL A 39 10.16 0.82 -6.68
CA VAL A 39 10.54 -0.40 -5.96
C VAL A 39 11.95 -0.27 -5.38
N LYS A 40 12.91 0.21 -6.18
CA LYS A 40 14.27 0.45 -5.72
C LYS A 40 14.31 1.47 -4.58
N GLY A 41 13.55 2.56 -4.70
CA GLY A 41 13.46 3.58 -3.65
C GLY A 41 12.96 3.02 -2.33
N LEU A 42 11.93 2.17 -2.34
CA LEU A 42 11.44 1.49 -1.14
C LEU A 42 12.52 0.60 -0.50
N LEU A 43 13.26 -0.16 -1.31
CA LEU A 43 14.36 -1.01 -0.82
C LEU A 43 15.50 -0.18 -0.23
N ASP A 44 15.88 0.93 -0.87
CA ASP A 44 16.95 1.82 -0.40
C ASP A 44 16.56 2.49 0.93
N GLU A 45 15.35 3.05 1.02
CA GLU A 45 14.84 3.69 2.24
C GLU A 45 14.73 2.68 3.40
N ALA A 46 14.32 1.44 3.11
CA ALA A 46 14.25 0.39 4.11
C ALA A 46 15.65 -0.04 4.58
N SER A 47 16.60 -0.17 3.65
CA SER A 47 17.99 -0.48 3.97
C SER A 47 18.60 0.59 4.88
N ALA A 48 18.26 1.87 4.69
CA ALA A 48 18.79 2.99 5.47
C ALA A 48 18.27 3.08 6.92
N VAL A 49 17.13 2.43 7.23
CA VAL A 49 16.55 2.43 8.58
C VAL A 49 16.76 1.12 9.34
N LEU A 50 17.25 0.08 8.66
CA LEU A 50 17.59 -1.20 9.26
C LEU A 50 19.03 -1.20 9.76
N ASP A 51 19.25 -1.81 10.92
CA ASP A 51 20.60 -1.91 11.50
C ASP A 51 21.55 -2.67 10.54
N GLY A 52 22.79 -2.20 10.48
CA GLY A 52 23.80 -2.73 9.56
C GLY A 52 23.64 -2.34 8.08
N ASN A 53 22.67 -1.49 7.71
CA ASN A 53 22.43 -1.03 6.34
C ASN A 53 22.40 -2.17 5.31
N LEU A 54 21.70 -3.25 5.67
CA LEU A 54 21.64 -4.46 4.86
C LEU A 54 21.02 -4.16 3.49
N ARG A 55 21.68 -4.61 2.42
CA ARG A 55 21.14 -4.49 1.07
C ARG A 55 19.99 -5.47 0.87
N LEU A 56 18.77 -4.96 0.83
CA LEU A 56 17.57 -5.76 0.56
C LEU A 56 17.46 -6.14 -0.92
N GLN A 57 16.77 -7.25 -1.19
CA GLN A 57 16.45 -7.72 -2.53
C GLN A 57 14.94 -7.83 -2.68
N LEU A 58 14.43 -7.52 -3.87
CA LEU A 58 13.02 -7.70 -4.18
C LEU A 58 12.69 -9.19 -4.25
N ALA A 59 11.77 -9.64 -3.39
CA ALA A 59 11.18 -10.98 -3.51
C ALA A 59 9.98 -10.96 -4.46
N THR A 60 9.04 -10.05 -4.23
CA THR A 60 7.83 -9.83 -5.03
C THR A 60 7.24 -8.46 -4.71
N TYR A 61 6.31 -7.98 -5.53
CA TYR A 61 5.48 -6.81 -5.22
C TYR A 61 4.03 -7.05 -5.63
N ALA A 62 3.13 -6.31 -5.00
CA ALA A 62 1.73 -6.23 -5.36
C ALA A 62 1.28 -4.77 -5.36
N VAL A 63 0.28 -4.46 -6.17
CA VAL A 63 -0.29 -3.13 -6.30
C VAL A 63 -1.80 -3.25 -6.45
N GLY A 64 -2.53 -2.35 -5.80
CA GLY A 64 -3.98 -2.33 -5.84
C GLY A 64 -4.55 -1.07 -5.19
N PRO A 65 -5.83 -0.76 -5.46
CA PRO A 65 -6.47 0.43 -4.93
C PRO A 65 -6.74 0.29 -3.43
N LYS A 66 -6.54 1.38 -2.69
CA LYS A 66 -7.06 1.51 -1.33
C LYS A 66 -8.54 1.91 -1.41
N PRO A 67 -9.47 1.20 -0.75
CA PRO A 67 -10.90 1.54 -0.77
C PRO A 67 -11.20 2.74 0.15
N ILE A 68 -10.60 3.90 -0.14
CA ILE A 68 -10.74 5.13 0.65
C ILE A 68 -12.03 5.84 0.22
N PRO A 69 -12.97 6.13 1.14
CA PRO A 69 -14.15 6.93 0.84
C PRO A 69 -13.80 8.35 0.37
N GLY A 70 -14.69 8.99 -0.40
CA GLY A 70 -14.39 10.24 -1.10
C GLY A 70 -14.15 11.45 -0.20
N ASP A 71 -14.71 11.46 1.01
CA ASP A 71 -14.45 12.45 2.06
C ASP A 71 -13.29 12.03 2.98
N GLY A 72 -12.71 10.85 2.74
CA GLY A 72 -11.66 10.29 3.56
C GLY A 72 -12.11 9.99 4.97
N GLU A 73 -13.39 9.70 5.25
CA GLU A 73 -13.88 9.18 6.53
C GLU A 73 -14.46 7.77 6.35
N PRO A 74 -14.45 6.88 7.36
CA PRO A 74 -15.00 5.53 7.22
C PRO A 74 -16.50 5.58 6.97
N VAL A 75 -17.00 4.72 6.08
CA VAL A 75 -18.42 4.55 5.83
C VAL A 75 -18.87 3.23 6.46
N LEU A 76 -19.54 3.34 7.60
CA LEU A 76 -20.03 2.20 8.39
C LEU A 76 -21.53 2.35 8.62
N GLY A 77 -22.35 1.38 8.24
CA GLY A 77 -23.79 1.42 8.57
C GLY A 77 -24.70 0.67 7.59
N SER A 78 -26.01 0.77 7.86
CA SER A 78 -27.05 0.21 6.99
C SER A 78 -27.29 1.08 5.76
N VAL A 79 -27.57 0.45 4.61
CA VAL A 79 -28.00 1.14 3.39
C VAL A 79 -29.51 1.27 3.41
N GLU A 80 -30.03 2.49 3.61
CA GLU A 80 -31.46 2.74 3.87
C GLU A 80 -32.40 2.19 2.78
N THR A 81 -31.96 2.18 1.53
CA THR A 81 -32.76 1.75 0.38
C THR A 81 -32.80 0.23 0.19
N VAL A 82 -31.98 -0.54 0.93
CA VAL A 82 -31.86 -1.99 0.78
C VAL A 82 -31.94 -2.66 2.15
N ALA A 83 -33.10 -3.25 2.45
CA ALA A 83 -33.34 -3.91 3.73
C ALA A 83 -32.31 -5.02 4.00
N GLY A 84 -31.64 -4.93 5.15
CA GLY A 84 -30.66 -5.91 5.61
C GLY A 84 -29.24 -5.73 5.04
N LEU A 85 -28.99 -4.74 4.17
CA LEU A 85 -27.65 -4.46 3.67
C LEU A 85 -26.90 -3.51 4.61
N HIS A 86 -25.69 -3.91 5.01
CA HIS A 86 -24.74 -3.10 5.76
C HIS A 86 -23.41 -3.01 5.01
N VAL A 87 -22.76 -1.86 5.12
CA VAL A 87 -21.45 -1.60 4.51
C VAL A 87 -20.42 -1.24 5.57
N ALA A 88 -19.16 -1.58 5.27
CA ALA A 88 -18.01 -1.19 6.06
C ALA A 88 -16.83 -0.87 5.14
N PHE A 89 -16.64 0.40 4.84
CA PHE A 89 -15.47 0.93 4.15
C PHE A 89 -14.62 1.70 5.16
N SER A 90 -13.37 1.29 5.34
CA SER A 90 -12.42 1.96 6.24
C SER A 90 -11.33 2.68 5.44
N HIS A 91 -10.50 3.45 6.13
CA HIS A 91 -9.18 3.77 5.58
C HIS A 91 -8.37 2.47 5.48
N SER A 92 -7.75 2.25 4.33
CA SER A 92 -6.65 1.29 4.28
C SER A 92 -5.50 1.87 5.10
N GLY A 93 -5.01 1.10 6.07
CA GLY A 93 -3.88 1.50 6.94
C GLY A 93 -2.55 1.61 6.23
#